data_AF-A0A0R3N3Z6-F1
#
_entry.id   AF-A0A0R3N3Z6-F1
#
_cell.length_a   1.000
_cell.length_b   1.000
_cell.length_c   1.000
_cell.angle_alpha   90.00
_cell.angle_beta   90.00
_cell.angle_gamma   90.00
#
_symmetry.space_group_name_H-M   'P 1'
#
loop_
_entity.id
_entity.type
_entity.pdbx_description
1 polymer ?
#
loop_
_entity_poly.entity_id
_entity_poly.type
_entity_poly.pdbx_seq_one_letter_code
_entity_poly.pdbx_strand_id
1 'polypeptide(L)'
;MSDLDINTRNTNSSQNQNTTTSPQDLKDQATEAGAEMKQRAGDALKASTDMAREKFKEAADAAKDVASGTADRLQEQAGEQQRTGADFIGRLAGDIRNAARAFENDAPFAARGINSAAEYVDEAADKIRNGSLRDLVDGATDFARRQPAAFLGLSVLAGFAAVRFLKASGNQSSSPQSSSSSYSPSSYTPSPSTSSSYKAEAS
;
A
#
# COMPACT_ATOMS: atom_id res chain seq x y z
N MET A 1 11.45 -53.29 62.55
CA MET A 1 12.42 -52.70 61.59
C MET A 1 12.50 -53.64 60.41
N SER A 2 11.62 -53.42 59.44
CA SER A 2 11.53 -54.14 58.17
C SER A 2 10.87 -53.17 57.22
N ASP A 3 11.70 -52.31 56.61
CA ASP A 3 11.23 -51.30 55.67
C ASP A 3 10.78 -51.97 54.36
N LEU A 4 9.49 -51.79 54.07
CA LEU A 4 8.93 -51.82 52.73
C LEU A 4 9.50 -50.64 51.92
N ASP A 5 9.96 -50.87 50.70
CA ASP A 5 9.19 -50.52 49.50
C ASP A 5 10.00 -50.82 48.23
N ILE A 6 9.51 -51.78 47.44
CA ILE A 6 9.88 -51.98 46.05
C ILE A 6 9.14 -50.91 45.25
N ASN A 7 9.83 -49.83 44.90
CA ASN A 7 9.32 -48.86 43.94
C ASN A 7 10.27 -48.76 42.75
N THR A 8 10.12 -49.72 41.84
CA THR A 8 10.52 -49.58 40.43
C THR A 8 9.70 -48.46 39.82
N ARG A 9 10.19 -47.22 39.92
CA ARG A 9 9.61 -46.09 39.19
C ARG A 9 10.59 -45.64 38.12
N ASN A 10 10.44 -46.30 36.98
CA ASN A 10 10.67 -45.83 35.62
C ASN A 10 11.18 -44.36 35.53
N THR A 11 12.49 -44.18 35.49
CA THR A 11 13.11 -42.89 35.12
C THR A 11 13.02 -42.76 33.61
N ASN A 12 11.84 -42.38 33.14
CA ASN A 12 11.62 -41.92 31.78
C ASN A 12 12.52 -40.70 31.57
N SER A 13 13.62 -40.93 30.87
CA SER A 13 14.50 -39.89 30.37
C SER A 13 13.75 -39.16 29.26
N SER A 14 12.87 -38.23 29.65
CA SER A 14 12.30 -37.25 28.74
C SER A 14 13.41 -36.26 28.38
N GLN A 15 14.23 -36.72 27.44
CA GLN A 15 15.15 -35.96 26.63
C GLN A 15 14.41 -34.71 26.12
N ASN A 16 14.73 -33.58 26.76
CA ASN A 16 14.89 -32.26 26.18
C ASN A 16 14.49 -32.21 24.68
N GLN A 17 13.21 -31.96 24.40
CA GLN A 17 12.78 -31.49 23.09
C GLN A 17 13.09 -30.00 22.98
N ASN A 18 14.38 -29.68 22.92
CA ASN A 18 14.83 -28.56 22.13
C ASN A 18 14.67 -29.01 20.68
N THR A 19 13.48 -28.80 20.11
CA THR A 19 13.26 -28.87 18.67
C THR A 19 14.08 -27.74 18.04
N THR A 20 15.38 -27.99 17.90
CA THR A 20 16.19 -27.32 16.88
C THR A 20 15.65 -27.86 15.59
N THR A 21 14.58 -27.24 15.09
CA THR A 21 14.08 -27.46 13.75
C THR A 21 15.23 -27.08 12.85
N SER A 22 16.00 -28.08 12.41
CA SER A 22 17.18 -27.82 11.61
C SER A 22 16.72 -27.12 10.33
N PRO A 23 17.46 -26.11 9.83
CA PRO A 23 17.14 -25.46 8.56
C PRO A 23 16.97 -26.44 7.39
N GLN A 24 17.50 -27.66 7.53
CA GLN A 24 17.37 -28.76 6.58
C GLN A 24 15.94 -29.35 6.58
N ASP A 25 15.39 -29.71 7.74
CA ASP A 25 14.02 -30.25 7.85
C ASP A 25 12.94 -29.26 7.40
N LEU A 26 13.16 -27.96 7.61
CA LEU A 26 12.28 -26.90 7.11
C LEU A 26 12.38 -26.72 5.60
N LYS A 27 13.59 -26.84 5.05
CA LYS A 27 13.82 -26.73 3.62
C LYS A 27 13.24 -27.92 2.88
N ASP A 28 13.32 -29.12 3.45
CA ASP A 28 12.78 -30.34 2.86
C ASP A 28 11.24 -30.31 2.86
N GLN A 29 10.61 -29.92 3.98
CA GLN A 29 9.16 -29.70 4.04
C GLN A 29 8.67 -28.59 3.11
N ALA A 30 9.41 -27.48 3.01
CA ALA A 30 9.08 -26.40 2.09
C ALA A 30 9.26 -26.80 0.62
N THR A 31 10.21 -27.69 0.32
CA THR A 31 10.43 -28.20 -1.04
C THR A 31 9.34 -29.17 -1.46
N GLU A 32 8.88 -30.03 -0.55
CA GLU A 32 7.79 -30.98 -0.79
C GLU A 32 6.43 -30.26 -0.94
N ALA A 33 6.09 -29.39 0.01
CA ALA A 33 4.88 -28.56 -0.09
C ALA A 33 4.94 -27.60 -1.31
N GLY A 34 6.13 -27.09 -1.63
CA GLY A 34 6.37 -26.24 -2.79
C GLY A 34 6.21 -26.97 -4.12
N ALA A 35 6.60 -28.25 -4.20
CA ALA A 35 6.44 -29.05 -5.41
C ALA A 35 4.97 -29.32 -5.72
N GLU A 36 4.17 -29.70 -4.70
CA GLU A 36 2.74 -29.96 -4.87
C GLU A 36 1.97 -28.66 -5.17
N MET A 37 2.29 -27.57 -4.47
CA MET A 37 1.71 -26.26 -4.74
C MET A 37 2.07 -25.78 -6.15
N LYS A 38 3.32 -25.95 -6.60
CA LYS A 38 3.75 -25.57 -7.96
C LYS A 38 3.02 -26.36 -9.04
N GLN A 39 2.68 -27.62 -8.78
CA GLN A 39 1.93 -28.45 -9.71
C GLN A 39 0.47 -27.99 -9.81
N ARG A 40 -0.22 -27.85 -8.67
CA ARG A 40 -1.61 -27.37 -8.61
C ARG A 40 -1.75 -25.92 -9.11
N ALA A 41 -0.83 -25.05 -8.70
CA ALA A 41 -0.76 -23.68 -9.19
C ALA A 41 -0.44 -23.64 -10.67
N GLY A 42 0.42 -24.54 -11.18
CA GLY A 42 0.73 -24.66 -12.60
C GLY A 42 -0.48 -25.02 -13.45
N ASP A 43 -1.32 -25.94 -12.99
CA ASP A 43 -2.54 -26.34 -13.71
C ASP A 43 -3.64 -25.28 -13.62
N ALA A 44 -3.83 -24.68 -12.43
CA ALA A 44 -4.74 -23.55 -12.26
C ALA A 44 -4.29 -22.31 -13.06
N LEU A 45 -2.97 -22.05 -13.10
CA LEU A 45 -2.38 -20.99 -13.92
C LEU A 45 -2.61 -21.26 -15.39
N LYS A 46 -2.42 -22.47 -15.91
CA LYS A 46 -2.66 -22.76 -17.34
C LYS A 46 -4.12 -22.47 -17.73
N ALA A 47 -5.07 -23.04 -16.99
CA ALA A 47 -6.50 -22.82 -17.24
C ALA A 47 -6.88 -21.33 -17.13
N SER A 48 -6.35 -20.65 -16.12
CA SER A 48 -6.58 -19.21 -15.93
C SER A 48 -5.86 -18.36 -16.98
N THR A 49 -4.68 -18.78 -17.44
CA THR A 49 -3.86 -18.07 -18.44
C THR A 49 -4.52 -18.10 -19.80
N ASP A 50 -5.17 -19.21 -20.18
CA ASP A 50 -5.85 -19.29 -21.48
C ASP A 50 -7.04 -18.32 -21.54
N MET A 51 -7.88 -18.32 -20.50
CA MET A 51 -8.98 -17.35 -20.36
C MET A 51 -8.48 -15.92 -20.21
N ALA A 52 -7.44 -15.71 -19.41
CA ALA A 52 -6.84 -14.40 -19.21
C ALA A 52 -6.18 -13.89 -20.50
N ARG A 53 -5.54 -14.72 -21.32
CA ARG A 53 -4.94 -14.32 -22.59
C ARG A 53 -5.98 -13.81 -23.58
N GLU A 54 -7.14 -14.45 -23.64
CA GLU A 54 -8.22 -14.00 -24.52
C GLU A 54 -8.75 -12.64 -24.07
N LYS A 55 -9.07 -12.49 -22.79
CA LYS A 55 -9.53 -11.21 -22.22
C LYS A 55 -8.45 -10.13 -22.25
N PHE A 56 -7.20 -10.52 -22.07
CA PHE A 56 -6.06 -9.60 -22.13
C PHE A 56 -5.81 -9.14 -23.56
N LYS A 57 -5.99 -9.98 -24.58
CA LYS A 57 -5.93 -9.54 -25.99
C LYS A 57 -7.01 -8.50 -26.29
N GLU A 58 -8.26 -8.79 -25.94
CA GLU A 58 -9.39 -7.86 -26.09
C GLU A 58 -9.11 -6.52 -25.40
N ALA A 59 -8.65 -6.56 -24.15
CA ALA A 59 -8.29 -5.36 -23.39
C ALA A 59 -7.05 -4.65 -23.94
N ALA A 60 -6.05 -5.38 -24.43
CA ALA A 60 -4.83 -4.83 -25.00
C ALA A 60 -5.11 -4.14 -26.33
N ASP A 61 -5.97 -4.70 -27.17
CA ASP A 61 -6.40 -4.08 -28.42
C ASP A 61 -7.16 -2.78 -28.13
N ALA A 62 -8.14 -2.80 -27.21
CA ALA A 62 -8.84 -1.58 -26.77
C ALA A 62 -7.90 -0.53 -26.17
N ALA A 63 -6.93 -0.97 -25.34
CA ALA A 63 -5.94 -0.08 -24.74
C ALA A 63 -5.00 0.51 -25.81
N LYS A 64 -4.62 -0.26 -26.83
CA LYS A 64 -3.76 0.19 -27.92
C LYS A 64 -4.43 1.26 -28.78
N ASP A 65 -5.73 1.11 -29.06
CA ASP A 65 -6.50 2.11 -29.79
C ASP A 65 -6.63 3.42 -29.02
N VAL A 66 -6.91 3.35 -27.71
CA VAL A 66 -6.97 4.53 -26.83
C VAL A 66 -5.59 5.18 -26.66
N ALA A 67 -4.56 4.36 -26.46
CA ALA A 67 -3.19 4.83 -26.23
C ALA A 67 -2.62 5.49 -27.47
N SER A 68 -2.81 4.93 -28.67
CA SER A 68 -2.34 5.55 -29.91
C SER A 68 -2.96 6.92 -30.15
N GLY A 69 -4.28 7.07 -29.98
CA GLY A 69 -4.96 8.36 -30.14
C GLY A 69 -4.61 9.41 -29.07
N THR A 70 -4.14 8.98 -27.89
CA THR A 70 -3.80 9.88 -26.78
C THR A 70 -2.29 10.19 -26.73
N ALA A 71 -1.43 9.23 -27.08
CA ALA A 71 0.02 9.36 -27.02
C ALA A 71 0.53 10.48 -27.94
N ASP A 72 -0.02 10.59 -29.15
CA ASP A 72 0.35 11.66 -30.09
C ASP A 72 0.08 13.06 -29.50
N ARG A 73 -1.03 13.22 -28.76
CA ARG A 73 -1.40 14.49 -28.13
C ARG A 73 -0.58 14.79 -26.88
N LEU A 74 -0.25 13.76 -26.10
CA LEU A 74 0.58 13.87 -24.91
C LEU A 74 2.03 14.22 -25.28
N GLN A 75 2.54 13.70 -26.40
CA GLN A 75 3.89 13.99 -26.87
C GLN A 75 4.07 15.48 -27.24
N GLU A 76 3.05 16.12 -27.82
CA GLU A 76 3.07 17.57 -28.09
C GLU A 76 2.96 18.42 -26.81
N GLN A 77 2.15 18.00 -25.83
CA GLN A 77 1.96 18.77 -24.57
C GLN A 77 3.08 18.57 -23.53
N ALA A 78 3.73 17.41 -23.53
CA ALA A 78 4.77 17.08 -22.54
C ALA A 78 6.03 17.95 -22.66
N GLY A 79 6.33 18.47 -23.85
CA GLY A 79 7.49 19.34 -24.10
C GLY A 79 7.44 20.67 -23.33
N GLU A 80 6.26 21.18 -22.99
CA GLU A 80 6.09 22.47 -22.30
C GLU A 80 6.02 22.35 -20.77
N GLN A 81 5.62 21.20 -20.23
CA GLN A 81 5.36 21.00 -18.78
C GLN A 81 6.49 20.30 -18.01
N GLN A 82 7.59 19.92 -18.68
CA GLN A 82 8.67 19.13 -18.08
C GLN A 82 9.37 19.84 -16.89
N ARG A 83 9.34 21.18 -16.81
CA ARG A 83 9.93 21.95 -15.70
C ARG A 83 9.16 21.85 -14.38
N THR A 84 7.84 21.64 -14.41
CA THR A 84 7.00 21.61 -13.20
C THR A 84 7.10 20.26 -12.46
N GLY A 85 7.54 19.19 -13.12
CA GLY A 85 7.66 17.86 -12.51
C GLY A 85 8.85 17.71 -11.56
N ALA A 86 9.97 18.41 -11.83
CA ALA A 86 11.20 18.26 -11.05
C ALA A 86 11.04 18.69 -9.58
N ASP A 87 10.30 19.77 -9.33
CA ASP A 87 10.04 20.27 -7.97
C ASP A 87 9.14 19.32 -7.16
N PHE A 88 8.25 18.58 -7.83
CA PHE A 88 7.38 17.60 -7.18
C PHE A 88 8.17 16.35 -6.77
N ILE A 89 9.06 15.88 -7.65
CA ILE A 89 9.95 14.75 -7.37
C ILE A 89 10.89 15.08 -6.21
N GLY A 90 11.43 16.30 -6.14
CA GLY A 90 12.30 16.73 -5.04
C GLY A 90 11.61 16.69 -3.67
N ARG A 91 10.34 17.11 -3.59
CA ARG A 91 9.55 17.05 -2.33
C ARG A 91 9.27 15.61 -1.91
N LEU A 92 8.89 14.76 -2.87
CA LEU A 92 8.61 13.35 -2.62
C LEU A 92 9.86 12.58 -2.16
N ALA A 93 11.02 12.87 -2.75
CA ALA A 93 12.29 12.30 -2.33
C ALA A 93 12.64 12.66 -0.87
N GLY A 94 12.32 13.90 -0.46
CA GLY A 94 12.45 14.34 0.93
C GLY A 94 11.59 13.52 1.89
N ASP A 95 10.32 13.30 1.55
CA ASP A 95 9.38 12.52 2.36
C ASP A 95 9.79 11.04 2.48
N ILE A 96 10.25 10.44 1.37
CA ILE A 96 10.75 9.07 1.33
C ILE A 96 12.04 8.93 2.18
N ARG A 97 12.98 9.88 2.09
CA ARG A 97 14.20 9.85 2.89
C ARG A 97 13.91 9.95 4.39
N ASN A 98 12.92 10.75 4.77
CA ASN A 98 12.46 10.89 6.15
C ASN A 98 11.81 9.59 6.66
N ALA A 99 10.95 8.96 5.85
CA ALA A 99 10.35 7.68 6.18
C ALA A 99 11.38 6.53 6.26
N ALA A 100 12.35 6.51 5.35
CA ALA A 100 13.42 5.51 5.35
C ALA A 100 14.29 5.60 6.62
N ARG A 101 14.62 6.82 7.08
CA ARG A 101 15.33 7.02 8.36
C ARG A 101 14.55 6.52 9.57
N ALA A 102 13.22 6.54 9.51
CA ALA A 102 12.38 5.96 10.57
C ALA A 102 12.41 4.41 10.56
N PHE A 103 12.64 3.79 9.42
CA PHE A 103 12.70 2.32 9.24
C PHE A 103 14.09 1.71 9.36
N GLU A 104 15.15 2.53 9.37
CA GLU A 104 16.55 2.10 9.36
C GLU A 104 16.95 1.32 10.63
N ASN A 105 16.24 1.51 11.74
CA ASN A 105 16.48 0.80 13.00
C ASN A 105 15.79 -0.58 13.10
N ASP A 106 14.71 -0.82 12.33
CA ASP A 106 13.86 -2.01 12.49
C ASP A 106 14.15 -3.13 11.47
N ALA A 107 14.83 -2.85 10.35
CA ALA A 107 14.99 -3.84 9.26
C ALA A 107 16.38 -3.81 8.56
N PRO A 108 17.44 -4.36 9.18
CA PRO A 108 18.78 -4.42 8.58
C PRO A 108 18.88 -5.30 7.31
N PHE A 109 17.92 -6.19 7.07
CA PHE A 109 17.82 -6.96 5.81
C PHE A 109 17.25 -6.12 4.65
N ALA A 110 16.38 -5.16 4.94
CA ALA A 110 15.85 -4.23 3.94
C ALA A 110 16.92 -3.22 3.50
N ALA A 111 17.80 -2.79 4.41
CA ALA A 111 18.86 -1.81 4.13
C ALA A 111 19.78 -2.22 2.96
N ARG A 112 20.13 -3.51 2.85
CA ARG A 112 20.95 -4.01 1.73
C ARG A 112 20.21 -4.02 0.39
N GLY A 113 18.92 -4.34 0.39
CA GLY A 113 18.07 -4.25 -0.81
C GLY A 113 17.82 -2.81 -1.25
N ILE A 114 17.71 -1.88 -0.30
CA ILE A 114 17.50 -0.45 -0.54
C ILE A 114 18.73 0.21 -1.17
N ASN A 115 19.95 -0.17 -0.74
CA ASN A 115 21.17 0.40 -1.34
C ASN A 115 21.35 0.00 -2.81
N SER A 116 21.05 -1.26 -3.16
CA SER A 116 21.04 -1.68 -4.57
C SER A 116 19.91 -1.01 -5.36
N ALA A 117 18.74 -0.78 -4.75
CA ALA A 117 17.65 -0.05 -5.41
C ALA A 117 18.01 1.42 -5.67
N ALA A 118 18.80 2.06 -4.80
CA ALA A 118 19.20 3.46 -4.95
C ALA A 118 20.02 3.70 -6.23
N GLU A 119 20.93 2.79 -6.58
CA GLU A 119 21.72 2.87 -7.83
C GLU A 119 20.82 2.82 -9.08
N TYR A 120 19.77 1.99 -9.07
CA TYR A 120 18.80 1.93 -10.17
C TYR A 120 17.92 3.17 -10.26
N VAL A 121 17.63 3.83 -9.13
CA VAL A 121 16.82 5.05 -9.09
C VAL A 121 17.59 6.24 -9.69
N ASP A 122 18.90 6.33 -9.44
CA ASP A 122 19.74 7.40 -10.00
C ASP A 122 19.83 7.28 -11.53
N GLU A 123 20.06 6.07 -12.05
CA GLU A 123 20.08 5.81 -13.49
C GLU A 123 18.71 6.03 -14.15
N ALA A 124 17.62 5.75 -13.43
CA ALA A 124 16.27 6.05 -13.90
C ALA A 124 15.99 7.56 -13.94
N ALA A 125 16.47 8.33 -12.95
CA ALA A 125 16.29 9.78 -12.90
C ALA A 125 17.01 10.48 -14.06
N ASP A 126 18.22 10.05 -14.42
CA ASP A 126 18.95 10.58 -15.58
C ASP A 126 18.25 10.26 -16.90
N LYS A 127 17.68 9.05 -17.03
CA LYS A 127 16.87 8.67 -18.20
C LYS A 127 15.56 9.45 -18.29
N ILE A 128 14.94 9.82 -17.17
CA ILE A 128 13.72 10.66 -17.16
C ILE A 128 14.05 12.11 -17.52
N ARG A 129 15.22 12.61 -17.13
CA ARG A 129 15.63 13.99 -17.38
C ARG A 129 16.01 14.24 -18.84
N ASN A 130 16.69 13.26 -19.46
CA ASN A 130 17.27 13.42 -20.80
C ASN A 130 16.62 12.53 -21.87
N GLY A 131 15.79 11.56 -21.48
CA GLY A 131 15.17 10.60 -22.38
C GLY A 131 13.83 11.06 -22.93
N SER A 132 13.47 10.54 -24.10
CA SER A 132 12.13 10.71 -24.66
C SER A 132 11.12 9.79 -23.97
N LEU A 133 9.83 10.11 -24.07
CA LEU A 133 8.73 9.24 -23.62
C LEU A 133 8.86 7.80 -24.16
N ARG A 134 9.41 7.65 -25.37
CA ARG A 134 9.64 6.35 -26.01
C ARG A 134 10.72 5.54 -25.29
N ASP A 135 11.81 6.18 -24.87
CA ASP A 135 12.90 5.54 -24.13
C ASP A 135 12.42 5.05 -22.76
N LEU A 136 11.51 5.78 -22.12
CA LEU A 136 10.90 5.37 -20.86
C LEU A 136 10.00 4.13 -21.01
N VAL A 137 9.19 4.07 -22.08
CA VAL A 137 8.34 2.91 -22.39
C VAL A 137 9.19 1.69 -22.74
N ASP A 138 10.24 1.86 -23.53
CA ASP A 138 11.16 0.78 -23.88
C ASP A 138 11.91 0.26 -22.64
N GLY A 139 12.35 1.16 -21.75
CA GLY A 139 12.96 0.79 -20.46
C GLY A 139 12.02 0.02 -19.54
N ALA A 140 10.76 0.45 -19.43
CA ALA A 140 9.75 -0.27 -18.65
C ALA A 140 9.46 -1.66 -19.24
N THR A 141 9.45 -1.79 -20.56
CA THR A 141 9.26 -3.06 -21.26
C THR A 141 10.42 -4.02 -21.03
N ASP A 142 11.66 -3.53 -21.06
CA ASP A 142 12.85 -4.35 -20.75
C ASP A 142 12.84 -4.82 -19.30
N PHE A 143 12.49 -3.94 -18.36
CA PHE A 143 12.34 -4.30 -16.94
C PHE A 143 11.28 -5.38 -16.73
N ALA A 144 10.11 -5.26 -17.38
CA ALA A 144 9.05 -6.25 -17.28
C ALA A 144 9.49 -7.65 -17.76
N ARG A 145 10.34 -7.70 -18.80
CA ARG A 145 10.90 -8.95 -19.32
C ARG A 145 11.97 -9.55 -18.41
N ARG A 146 12.82 -8.71 -17.81
CA ARG A 146 13.90 -9.15 -16.90
C ARG A 146 13.38 -9.60 -15.54
N GLN A 147 12.37 -8.91 -15.01
CA GLN A 147 11.85 -9.13 -13.67
C GLN A 147 10.32 -9.20 -13.66
N PRO A 148 9.72 -10.27 -14.20
CA PRO A 148 8.26 -10.40 -14.31
C PRO A 148 7.55 -10.33 -12.95
N ALA A 149 8.15 -10.90 -11.89
CA ALA A 149 7.57 -10.86 -10.55
C ALA A 149 7.52 -9.43 -9.97
N ALA A 150 8.60 -8.65 -10.13
CA ALA A 150 8.66 -7.27 -9.66
C ALA A 150 7.66 -6.40 -10.42
N PHE A 151 7.58 -6.56 -11.75
CA PHE A 151 6.63 -5.83 -12.57
C PHE A 151 5.17 -6.11 -12.19
N LEU A 152 4.81 -7.37 -11.94
CA LEU A 152 3.46 -7.71 -11.46
C LEU A 152 3.16 -7.10 -10.09
N GLY A 153 4.12 -7.16 -9.16
CA GLY A 153 3.97 -6.53 -7.84
C GLY A 153 3.73 -5.02 -7.93
N LEU A 154 4.54 -4.33 -8.74
CA LEU A 154 4.40 -2.89 -8.99
C LEU A 154 3.08 -2.57 -9.70
N SER A 155 2.66 -3.38 -10.67
CA SER A 155 1.41 -3.17 -11.41
C SER A 155 0.18 -3.26 -10.49
N VAL A 156 0.17 -4.23 -9.56
CA VAL A 156 -0.91 -4.36 -8.57
C VAL A 156 -0.93 -3.14 -7.64
N LEU A 157 0.24 -2.72 -7.14
CA LEU A 157 0.35 -1.53 -6.29
C LEU A 157 -0.11 -0.26 -7.02
N ALA A 158 0.31 -0.07 -8.28
CA ALA A 158 -0.10 1.04 -9.11
C ALA A 158 -1.61 1.04 -9.40
N GLY A 159 -2.18 -0.14 -9.71
CA GLY A 159 -3.63 -0.29 -9.92
C GLY A 159 -4.43 0.05 -8.66
N PHE A 160 -4.00 -0.42 -7.49
CA PHE A 160 -4.63 -0.06 -6.23
C PHE A 160 -4.52 1.45 -5.94
N ALA A 161 -3.35 2.04 -6.14
CA ALA A 161 -3.14 3.47 -5.98
C ALA A 161 -4.05 4.28 -6.90
N ALA A 162 -4.20 3.86 -8.17
CA ALA A 162 -5.09 4.50 -9.14
C ALA A 162 -6.56 4.43 -8.68
N VAL A 163 -7.04 3.27 -8.25
CA VAL A 163 -8.41 3.12 -7.70
C VAL A 163 -8.59 3.99 -6.46
N ARG A 164 -7.59 4.02 -5.57
CA ARG A 164 -7.62 4.83 -4.34
C ARG A 164 -7.63 6.32 -4.65
N PHE A 165 -6.91 6.76 -5.67
CA PHE A 165 -6.87 8.14 -6.15
C PHE A 165 -8.20 8.53 -6.80
N LEU A 166 -8.76 7.70 -7.68
CA LEU A 166 -10.09 7.92 -8.27
C LEU A 166 -11.17 8.04 -7.18
N LYS A 167 -11.16 7.13 -6.20
CA LYS A 167 -12.05 7.18 -5.04
C LYS A 167 -11.81 8.41 -4.16
N ALA A 168 -10.55 8.84 -3.99
CA ALA A 168 -10.22 10.06 -3.25
C ALA A 168 -10.72 11.32 -3.97
N SER A 169 -10.50 11.37 -5.29
CA SER A 169 -10.85 12.50 -6.15
C SER A 169 -12.36 12.65 -6.28
N GLY A 170 -13.11 11.54 -6.29
CA GLY A 170 -14.58 11.55 -6.30
C GLY A 170 -15.22 12.00 -4.99
N ASN A 171 -14.47 12.00 -3.88
CA ASN A 171 -14.97 12.43 -2.57
C ASN A 171 -14.76 13.91 -2.29
N GLN A 172 -14.38 14.70 -3.29
CA GLN A 172 -14.42 16.16 -3.26
C GLN A 172 -15.84 16.66 -3.61
N SER A 173 -16.85 15.99 -3.05
CA SER A 173 -18.21 16.52 -2.98
C SER A 173 -18.28 17.35 -1.71
N SER A 174 -18.17 18.67 -1.88
CA SER A 174 -18.78 19.68 -1.04
C SER A 174 -18.67 19.41 0.46
N SER A 175 -17.64 19.95 1.11
CA SER A 175 -17.78 20.30 2.52
C SER A 175 -19.08 21.13 2.65
N PRO A 176 -20.15 20.63 3.31
CA PRO A 176 -21.14 21.57 3.81
C PRO A 176 -20.36 22.40 4.81
N GLN A 177 -20.16 23.67 4.46
CA GLN A 177 -19.68 24.68 5.36
C GLN A 177 -20.52 24.55 6.62
N SER A 178 -19.93 23.89 7.61
CA SER A 178 -20.47 23.77 8.94
C SER A 178 -20.34 25.18 9.49
N SER A 179 -21.36 25.97 9.18
CA SER A 179 -21.55 27.31 9.66
C SER A 179 -21.51 27.15 11.17
N SER A 180 -20.38 27.54 11.75
CA SER A 180 -20.12 27.50 13.17
C SER A 180 -21.31 28.14 13.88
N SER A 181 -22.01 27.31 14.64
CA SER A 181 -22.97 27.72 15.64
C SER A 181 -22.41 28.89 16.44
N SER A 182 -22.95 30.08 16.21
CA SER A 182 -22.89 31.17 17.17
C SER A 182 -24.10 31.01 18.08
N TYR A 183 -23.99 30.06 19.01
CA TYR A 183 -24.94 29.92 20.12
C TYR A 183 -24.71 31.12 21.05
N SER A 184 -25.50 32.18 20.86
CA SER A 184 -25.61 33.25 21.85
C SER A 184 -26.46 32.73 23.01
N PRO A 185 -25.93 32.58 24.24
CA PRO A 185 -26.75 32.21 25.37
C PRO A 185 -27.69 33.39 25.67
N SER A 186 -28.95 33.26 25.28
CA SER A 186 -30.02 34.18 25.67
C SER A 186 -30.16 34.14 27.19
N SER A 187 -29.65 35.17 27.88
CA SER A 187 -29.88 35.38 29.30
C SER A 187 -31.38 35.54 29.56
N TYR A 188 -31.98 34.55 30.20
CA TYR A 188 -33.35 34.59 30.68
C TYR A 188 -33.41 35.55 31.88
N THR A 189 -33.90 36.77 31.66
CA THR A 189 -34.24 37.70 32.76
C THR A 189 -35.67 37.41 33.22
N PRO A 190 -35.89 36.93 34.45
CA PRO A 190 -37.24 36.77 34.97
C PRO A 190 -37.87 38.15 35.17
N SER A 191 -39.00 38.39 34.53
CA SER A 191 -39.82 39.58 34.74
C SER A 191 -40.37 39.56 36.18
N PRO A 192 -40.26 40.65 36.97
CA PRO A 192 -40.90 40.70 38.28
C PRO A 192 -42.43 40.76 38.09
N SER A 193 -43.12 39.75 38.62
CA SER A 193 -44.58 39.75 38.76
C SER A 193 -44.99 40.85 39.73
N THR A 194 -45.72 41.85 39.24
CA THR A 194 -46.37 42.88 40.06
C THR A 194 -47.51 42.24 40.84
N SER A 195 -47.27 41.95 42.12
CA SER A 195 -48.33 41.64 43.08
C SER A 195 -49.14 42.90 43.34
N SER A 196 -50.35 42.95 42.77
CA SER A 196 -51.35 43.98 43.05
C SER A 196 -51.80 43.89 44.51
N SER A 197 -51.23 44.75 45.36
CA SER A 197 -51.65 44.92 46.75
C SER A 197 -52.81 45.91 46.82
N TYR A 198 -53.99 45.38 47.09
CA TYR A 198 -55.19 46.13 47.44
C TYR A 198 -54.97 46.87 48.77
N LYS A 199 -55.07 48.21 48.76
CA LYS A 199 -55.18 49.00 49.98
C LYS A 199 -56.60 49.57 50.06
N ALA A 200 -57.37 49.01 50.99
CA ALA A 200 -58.61 49.59 51.46
C ALA A 200 -58.29 50.82 52.31
N GLU A 201 -58.91 51.96 52.00
CA GLU A 201 -58.98 53.10 52.90
C GLU A 201 -60.45 53.41 53.15
N ALA A 202 -60.81 53.31 54.43
CA ALA A 202 -62.10 53.64 55.00
C ALA A 202 -62.21 55.15 55.22
N SER A 203 -63.44 55.66 55.16
CA SER A 203 -63.83 56.99 55.64
C SER A 203 -64.16 56.97 57.12
#